data_AF-A0A1F4JQ07-F1
#
_entry.id   AF-A0A1F4JQ07-F1
#
_cell.length_a   1.000
_cell.length_b   1.000
_cell.length_c   1.000
_cell.angle_alpha   90.00
_cell.angle_beta   90.00
_cell.angle_gamma   90.00
#
_symmetry.space_group_name_H-M   'P 1'
#
loop_
_entity.id
_entity.type
_entity.pdbx_description
1 polymer ?
#
loop_
_entity_poly.entity_id
_entity_poly.type
_entity_poly.pdbx_seq_one_letter_code
_entity_poly.pdbx_strand_id
1 'polypeptide(L)' 'MSQIVEDRRRTPYFGLLDSAIRAASRLTTHPDPMTKSLGHQIISDLRQIRRQMPTRRKYDAEASRKTVS' A
#
# COMPACT_ATOMS: atom_id res chain seq x y z
N MET A 1 -1.70 6.14 -26.48
CA MET A 1 -2.42 5.32 -25.48
C MET A 1 -1.44 4.93 -24.37
N SER A 2 -0.80 5.94 -23.75
CA SER A 2 0.56 5.76 -23.20
C SER A 2 0.79 6.43 -21.83
N GLN A 3 0.05 7.49 -21.47
CA GLN A 3 0.28 8.21 -20.22
C GLN A 3 -0.32 7.53 -18.98
N ILE A 4 -1.46 6.85 -19.12
CA ILE A 4 -2.15 6.18 -17.99
C ILE A 4 -1.33 4.98 -17.46
N VAL A 5 -0.57 4.31 -18.34
CA VAL A 5 0.27 3.16 -17.96
C VAL A 5 1.55 3.62 -17.26
N GLU A 6 2.12 4.76 -17.68
CA GLU A 6 3.30 5.34 -17.03
C GLU A 6 2.97 5.94 -15.66
N ASP A 7 1.80 6.55 -15.49
CA ASP A 7 1.37 7.07 -14.18
C ASP A 7 1.11 5.95 -13.17
N ARG A 8 0.58 4.80 -13.61
CA ARG A 8 0.45 3.61 -12.74
C ARG A 8 1.81 3.05 -12.28
N ARG A 9 2.88 3.23 -13.07
CA ARG A 9 4.24 2.85 -12.66
C ARG A 9 4.85 3.82 -11.64
N ARG A 10 4.24 5.00 -11.44
CA ARG A 10 4.72 6.03 -10.50
C ARG A 10 3.89 6.17 -9.24
N THR A 11 2.77 5.46 -9.08
CA THR A 11 2.15 5.36 -7.75
C THR A 11 3.09 4.54 -6.87
N PRO A 12 3.78 5.13 -5.89
CA PRO A 12 4.62 4.34 -4.99
C PRO A 12 3.70 3.28 -4.36
N TYR A 13 4.17 2.03 -4.25
CA TYR A 13 3.40 0.94 -3.61
C TYR A 13 2.78 1.37 -2.26
N PHE A 14 3.45 2.29 -1.56
CA PHE A 14 2.97 2.99 -0.38
C PHE A 14 1.63 3.75 -0.58
N GLY A 15 1.47 4.46 -1.69
CA GLY A 15 0.24 5.18 -2.03
C GLY A 15 -0.93 4.25 -2.37
N LEU A 16 -0.65 3.06 -2.92
CA LEU A 16 -1.66 2.02 -3.12
C LEU A 16 -2.11 1.40 -1.80
N LEU A 17 -1.18 1.18 -0.86
CA LEU A 17 -1.54 0.71 0.49
C LEU A 17 -2.35 1.76 1.25
N ASP A 18 -1.98 3.03 1.15
CA ASP A 18 -2.74 4.12 1.80
C ASP A 18 -4.14 4.30 1.19
N SER A 19 -4.31 4.09 -0.12
CA SER A 19 -5.63 4.11 -0.75
C SER A 19 -6.47 2.91 -0.33
N ALA A 20 -5.87 1.71 -0.26
CA ALA A 20 -6.54 0.50 0.22
C ALA A 20 -6.99 0.63 1.68
N ILE A 21 -6.15 1.18 2.57
CA ILE A 21 -6.51 1.44 3.97
C ILE A 21 -7.71 2.41 4.04
N ARG A 22 -7.71 3.49 3.26
CA ARG A 22 -8.83 4.44 3.21
C ARG A 22 -10.12 3.80 2.71
N ALA A 23 -10.04 2.92 1.72
CA ALA A 23 -11.20 2.18 1.23
C ALA A 23 -11.75 1.23 2.31
N ALA A 24 -10.88 0.47 2.99
CA ALA A 24 -11.26 -0.44 4.06
C ALA A 24 -11.85 0.29 5.29
N SER A 25 -11.40 1.51 5.60
CA SER A 25 -12.01 2.35 6.65
C SER A 25 -13.49 2.62 6.41
N ARG A 26 -13.98 2.65 5.16
CA ARG A 26 -15.42 2.81 4.88
C ARG A 26 -16.22 1.62 5.39
N LEU A 27 -15.67 0.41 5.31
CA LEU A 27 -16.31 -0.81 5.81
C LEU A 27 -16.53 -0.75 7.33
N THR A 28 -15.68 -0.03 8.06
CA THR A 28 -15.81 0.10 9.52
C THR A 28 -16.99 0.98 9.98
N THR A 29 -17.57 1.74 9.05
CA THR A 29 -18.77 2.56 9.27
C THR A 29 -20.06 1.86 8.87
N HIS A 30 -19.95 0.64 8.34
CA HIS A 30 -21.11 -0.15 7.90
C HIS A 30 -21.95 -0.61 9.11
N PRO A 31 -23.29 -0.63 9.02
CA PRO A 31 -24.18 -1.03 10.11
C PRO A 31 -24.09 -2.52 10.48
N ASP A 32 -23.74 -3.38 9.53
CA ASP A 32 -23.52 -4.81 9.80
C ASP A 32 -22.24 -5.06 10.63
N PRO A 33 -22.34 -5.68 11.82
CA PRO A 33 -21.19 -5.96 12.69
C PRO A 33 -20.12 -6.83 12.04
N MET A 34 -20.51 -7.79 11.19
CA MET A 34 -19.57 -8.67 10.51
C MET A 34 -18.70 -7.88 9.52
N THR A 35 -19.34 -7.06 8.68
CA THR A 35 -18.66 -6.16 7.74
C THR A 35 -17.71 -5.19 8.46
N LYS A 36 -18.11 -4.66 9.62
CA LYS A 36 -17.27 -3.79 10.44
C LYS A 36 -16.04 -4.52 10.98
N SER A 37 -16.21 -5.74 11.49
CA SER A 37 -15.11 -6.59 11.97
C SER A 37 -14.11 -6.90 10.85
N LEU A 38 -14.62 -7.31 9.67
CA LEU A 38 -13.79 -7.54 8.48
C LEU A 38 -13.04 -6.28 8.05
N GLY A 39 -13.69 -5.12 8.09
CA GLY A 39 -13.06 -3.82 7.80
C GLY A 39 -11.88 -3.53 8.74
N HIS A 40 -12.04 -3.77 10.05
CA HIS A 40 -10.96 -3.61 11.01
C HIS A 40 -9.81 -4.60 10.77
N GLN A 41 -10.12 -5.86 10.46
CA GLN A 41 -9.12 -6.89 10.16
C GLN A 41 -8.30 -6.52 8.92
N ILE A 42 -8.96 -6.15 7.81
CA ILE A 42 -8.29 -5.74 6.57
C ILE A 42 -7.37 -4.54 6.81
N ILE A 43 -7.79 -3.54 7.60
CA ILE A 43 -6.94 -2.39 7.94
C ILE A 43 -5.70 -2.82 8.72
N SER A 44 -5.85 -3.75 9.66
CA SER A 44 -4.73 -4.29 10.44
C SER A 44 -3.69 -4.95 9.54
N ASP A 45 -4.15 -5.83 8.64
CA ASP A 45 -3.28 -6.57 7.72
C ASP A 45 -2.55 -5.62 6.77
N LEU A 46 -3.25 -4.63 6.19
CA LEU A 46 -2.66 -3.63 5.31
C LEU A 46 -1.61 -2.76 6.04
N ARG A 47 -1.83 -2.43 7.32
CA ARG A 47 -0.84 -1.71 8.14
C ARG A 47 0.38 -2.58 8.42
N GLN A 48 0.20 -3.88 8.65
CA GLN A 48 1.31 -4.81 8.82
C GLN A 48 2.15 -4.91 7.55
N ILE A 49 1.52 -5.06 6.38
CA ILE A 49 2.21 -5.07 5.08
C ILE A 49 2.97 -3.75 4.88
N ARG A 50 2.35 -2.60 5.19
CA ARG A 50 3.00 -1.29 5.09
C ARG A 50 4.24 -1.16 5.97
N ARG A 51 4.26 -1.79 7.16
CA ARG A 51 5.43 -1.82 8.06
C ARG A 51 6.54 -2.75 7.55
N GLN A 52 6.17 -3.85 6.90
CA GLN A 52 7.12 -4.84 6.38
C GLN A 52 7.72 -4.43 5.02
N MET A 53 7.04 -3.56 4.26
CA MET A 53 7.58 -3.05 3.01
C MET A 53 8.84 -2.21 3.27
N PRO A 54 9.98 -2.51 2.61
CA PRO A 54 11.17 -1.69 2.72
C PRO A 54 10.84 -0.27 2.24
N THR A 55 11.08 0.73 3.09
CA THR A 55 11.03 2.13 2.69
C THR A 55 11.88 2.31 1.44
N ARG A 56 11.32 2.94 0.40
CA ARG A 56 11.91 3.17 -0.94
C ARG A 56 13.41 3.49 -0.92
N ARG A 57 13.87 4.26 0.07
CA ARG A 57 15.29 4.57 0.33
C ARG A 57 16.21 3.35 0.42
N LYS A 58 15.77 2.22 0.98
CA LYS A 58 16.58 0.99 1.06
C LYS A 58 16.71 0.31 -0.29
N TYR A 59 15.64 0.31 -1.09
CA TYR A 59 15.64 -0.31 -2.42
C TYR A 59 16.50 0.50 -3.42
N ASP A 60 16.43 1.83 -3.37
CA ASP A 60 17.26 2.71 -4.21
C ASP A 60 18.75 2.65 -3.81
N ALA A 61 19.04 2.55 -2.49
CA ALA A 61 20.41 2.41 -1.99
C ALA A 61 21.03 1.04 -2.35
N GLU A 62 20.24 -0.03 -2.36
CA GLU A 62 20.69 -1.37 -2.71
C GLU A 62 20.84 -1.55 -4.23
N ALA A 63 19.95 -0.93 -5.02
CA ALA A 63 20.09 -0.84 -6.48
C ALA A 63 21.34 -0.04 -6.88
N SER A 64 21.59 1.10 -6.24
CA SER A 64 22.80 1.90 -6.50
C SER A 64 24.08 1.18 -6.08
N ARG A 65 24.03 0.32 -5.06
CA ARG A 65 25.20 -0.47 -4.62
C ARG A 65 25.55 -1.60 -5.60
N LYS A 66 24.55 -2.19 -6.28
CA LYS A 66 24.76 -3.24 -7.29
C LYS A 66 25.29 -2.72 -8.64
N THR A 67 25.08 -1.46 -8.96
CA THR A 67 25.57 -0.85 -10.22
C THR A 67 27.02 -0.36 -10.15
N VAL A 68 27.64 -0.37 -8.96
CA VAL A 68 29.00 0.15 -8.72
C VAL A 68 29.99 -1.00 -8.37
N SER A 69 29.59 -2.26 -8.56
CA SER A 69 30.46 -3.44 -8.41
C SER A 69 30.72 -4.14 -9.74
#